data_AF-A0A8I3A556-F1
#
_entry.id   AF-A0A8I3A556-F1
#
_cell.length_a   1.000
_cell.length_b   1.000
_cell.length_c   1.000
_cell.angle_alpha   90.00
_cell.angle_beta   90.00
_cell.angle_gamma   90.00
#
_symmetry.space_group_name_H-M   'P 1'
#
loop_
_entity.id
_entity.type
_entity.pdbx_description
1 polymer ?
#
loop_
_entity_poly.entity_id
_entity_poly.type
_entity_poly.pdbx_seq_one_letter_code
_entity_poly.pdbx_strand_id
1 'polypeptide(L)'
;MDVMLEDNGEMMETMLIAGSVGAQICSTEKTELFRNGLRDTVRPVSAWWYFVKRRGFVEEYEDGSGDEDEDDDDNDMDSEG
;
A
#
# COMPACT_ATOMS: atom_id res chain seq x y z
N MET A 1 0.74 -8.28 -5.19
CA MET A 1 0.14 -9.32 -6.05
C MET A 1 -0.21 -10.49 -5.15
N ASP A 2 -1.39 -11.06 -5.30
CA ASP A 2 -1.77 -12.25 -4.55
C ASP A 2 -1.20 -13.51 -5.21
N VAL A 3 -0.55 -14.36 -4.43
CA VAL A 3 0.11 -15.59 -4.91
C VAL A 3 -0.05 -16.72 -3.90
N MET A 4 -0.15 -17.95 -4.41
CA MET A 4 -0.01 -19.16 -3.60
C MET A 4 1.47 -19.49 -3.46
N LEU A 5 1.97 -19.58 -2.24
CA LEU A 5 3.35 -19.92 -1.92
C LEU A 5 3.41 -21.32 -1.32
N GLU A 6 4.23 -22.21 -1.89
CA GLU A 6 4.60 -23.47 -1.25
C GLU A 6 5.80 -23.23 -0.35
N ASP A 7 5.65 -23.49 0.95
CA ASP A 7 6.76 -23.49 1.90
C ASP A 7 6.75 -24.81 2.68
N ASN A 8 7.82 -25.58 2.57
CA ASN A 8 7.98 -26.88 3.25
C ASN A 8 6.82 -27.86 3.05
N GLY A 9 6.18 -27.86 1.87
CA GLY A 9 5.05 -28.72 1.53
C GLY A 9 3.67 -28.21 1.98
N GLU A 10 3.60 -27.02 2.59
CA GLU A 10 2.34 -26.33 2.90
C GLU A 10 2.06 -25.22 1.88
N MET A 11 0.83 -25.18 1.36
CA MET A 11 0.38 -24.14 0.43
C MET A 11 -0.26 -22.98 1.21
N MET A 12 0.36 -21.80 1.18
CA MET A 12 -0.09 -20.60 1.86
C MET A 12 -0.63 -19.57 0.88
N GLU A 13 -1.74 -18.92 1.25
CA GLU A 13 -2.22 -17.73 0.55
C GLU A 13 -1.42 -16.50 1.00
N THR A 14 -0.73 -15.86 0.07
CA THR A 14 0.22 -14.79 0.40
C THR A 14 0.05 -13.59 -0.53
N MET A 15 0.53 -12.44 -0.07
CA MET A 15 0.72 -11.26 -0.89
C MET A 15 2.21 -11.04 -1.14
N LEU A 16 2.61 -11.03 -2.40
CA LEU A 16 3.97 -10.73 -2.85
C LEU A 16 4.09 -9.23 -3.19
N ILE A 17 5.12 -8.58 -2.67
CA ILE A 17 5.41 -7.15 -2.83
C ILE A 17 6.87 -6.95 -3.23
N ALA A 18 7.09 -6.14 -4.27
CA ALA A 18 8.42 -5.64 -4.64
C ALA A 18 8.67 -4.27 -4.01
N GLY A 19 9.93 -3.98 -3.68
CA GLY A 19 10.32 -2.70 -3.09
C GLY A 19 11.82 -2.58 -2.88
N SER A 20 12.27 -1.48 -2.26
CA SER A 20 13.69 -1.25 -1.97
C SER A 20 14.04 -1.62 -0.52
N VAL A 21 15.10 -2.41 -0.33
CA VAL A 21 15.64 -2.76 1.00
C VAL A 21 16.77 -1.81 1.42
N GLY A 22 17.30 -1.02 0.49
CA GLY A 22 18.33 -0.04 0.78
C GLY A 22 18.90 0.61 -0.47
N ALA A 23 20.07 1.22 -0.32
CA ALA A 23 20.80 1.87 -1.39
C ALA A 23 22.28 1.50 -1.35
N GLN A 24 22.86 1.26 -2.52
CA GLN A 24 24.27 0.94 -2.65
C GLN A 24 25.03 2.12 -3.27
N ILE A 25 26.07 2.55 -2.57
CA ILE A 25 27.06 3.50 -3.10
C ILE A 25 27.90 2.78 -4.14
N CYS A 26 27.94 3.32 -5.35
CA CYS A 26 28.63 2.77 -6.51
C CYS A 26 29.66 3.77 -7.03
N SER A 27 30.70 3.25 -7.68
CA SER A 27 31.69 4.03 -8.41
C SER A 27 31.43 3.84 -9.90
N THR A 28 31.42 4.91 -10.67
CA THR A 28 31.44 4.84 -12.13
C THR A 28 32.80 5.21 -12.66
N GLU A 29 33.21 4.59 -13.77
CA GLU A 29 34.48 4.95 -14.44
C GLU A 29 34.38 6.30 -15.18
N LYS A 30 33.29 7.07 -14.99
CA LYS A 30 33.09 8.38 -15.62
C LYS A 30 33.86 9.45 -14.84
N THR A 31 35.09 9.66 -15.27
CA THR A 31 36.03 10.68 -14.76
C THR A 31 35.56 12.12 -14.95
N GLU A 32 34.49 12.38 -15.70
CA GLU A 32 34.05 13.74 -16.05
C GLU A 32 33.24 14.46 -14.94
N LEU A 33 32.59 13.72 -14.03
CA LEU A 33 31.74 14.32 -12.99
C LEU A 33 32.44 14.49 -11.63
N PHE A 34 33.40 13.61 -11.32
CA PHE A 34 34.20 13.67 -10.09
C PHE A 34 35.64 13.30 -10.41
N ARG A 35 36.61 13.97 -9.76
CA ARG A 35 38.07 13.85 -9.98
C ARG A 35 38.63 12.42 -9.99
N ASN A 36 37.84 11.39 -9.64
CA ASN A 36 38.27 10.02 -9.44
C ASN A 36 37.22 8.95 -9.77
N GLY A 37 35.97 9.31 -10.13
CA GLY A 37 34.87 8.34 -10.37
C GLY A 37 34.48 7.45 -9.17
N LEU A 38 35.02 7.72 -7.98
CA LEU A 38 34.81 6.91 -6.79
C LEU A 38 33.57 7.38 -6.02
N ARG A 39 32.65 6.46 -5.74
CA ARG A 39 31.45 6.68 -4.90
C ARG A 39 30.56 7.84 -5.40
N ASP A 40 30.42 7.96 -6.71
CA ASP A 40 29.74 9.07 -7.39
C ASP A 40 28.26 8.78 -7.72
N THR A 41 27.81 7.53 -7.54
CA THR A 41 26.43 7.13 -7.85
C THR A 41 25.80 6.33 -6.73
N VAL A 42 24.47 6.35 -6.68
CA VAL A 42 23.65 5.57 -5.74
C VAL A 42 22.62 4.80 -6.55
N ARG A 43 22.49 3.50 -6.27
CA ARG A 43 21.43 2.66 -6.84
C ARG A 43 20.57 2.04 -5.75
N PRO A 44 19.24 1.96 -5.91
CA PRO A 44 18.39 1.23 -4.98
C PRO A 44 18.71 -0.26 -5.03
N VAL A 45 18.73 -0.90 -3.87
CA VAL A 45 18.77 -2.36 -3.74
C VAL A 45 17.33 -2.82 -3.63
N SER A 46 16.86 -3.58 -4.63
CA SER A 46 15.49 -4.08 -4.67
C SER A 46 15.41 -5.45 -3.99
N ALA A 47 14.28 -5.72 -3.35
CA ALA A 47 13.96 -7.01 -2.76
C ALA A 47 12.47 -7.33 -2.94
N TRP A 48 12.12 -8.56 -2.58
CA TRP A 48 10.76 -9.07 -2.58
C TRP A 48 10.41 -9.50 -1.16
N TRP A 49 9.20 -9.16 -0.73
CA TRP A 49 8.63 -9.59 0.54
C TRP A 49 7.36 -10.35 0.25
N TYR A 50 7.08 -11.37 1.05
CA TYR A 50 5.79 -12.03 1.07
C TYR A 50 5.18 -11.88 2.45
N PHE A 51 3.86 -11.68 2.48
CA PHE A 51 3.07 -11.62 3.69
C PHE A 51 2.02 -12.72 3.62
N VAL A 52 1.94 -13.56 4.65
CA VAL A 52 0.89 -14.57 4.75
C VAL A 52 -0.41 -13.87 5.11
N LYS A 53 -1.46 -14.11 4.32
CA LYS A 53 -2.78 -13.55 4.61
C LYS A 53 -3.36 -14.29 5.83
N ARG A 54 -3.82 -13.55 6.84
CA ARG A 54 -4.61 -14.15 7.92
C ARG A 54 -5.97 -14.57 7.35
N ARG A 55 -6.34 -15.84 7.48
CA ARG A 55 -7.75 -16.25 7.29
C ARG A 55 -8.56 -15.63 8.42
N GLY A 56 -9.42 -14.66 8.11
CA GLY A 56 -10.46 -14.20 9.03
C GLY A 56 -10.71 -12.70 9.17
N PHE A 57 -10.01 -11.81 8.46
CA PHE A 57 -10.39 -10.39 8.43
C PHE A 57 -10.95 -10.04 7.06
N VAL A 58 -12.22 -10.38 6.87
CA VAL A 58 -13.11 -9.53 6.08
C VAL A 58 -13.38 -8.35 7.02
N GLU A 59 -12.60 -7.27 6.91
CA GLU A 59 -13.18 -5.98 7.25
C GLU A 59 -14.18 -5.72 6.14
N GLU A 60 -15.43 -6.07 6.43
CA GLU A 60 -16.57 -5.53 5.72
C GLU A 60 -16.45 -4.03 5.90
N TYR A 61 -15.93 -3.33 4.89
CA TYR A 61 -16.18 -1.91 4.77
C TYR A 61 -17.68 -1.82 4.56
N GLU A 62 -18.43 -1.63 5.64
CA GLU A 62 -19.79 -1.12 5.58
C GLU A 62 -19.69 0.21 4.85
N ASP A 63 -19.97 0.12 3.56
CA ASP A 63 -20.51 1.19 2.74
C ASP A 63 -21.64 1.85 3.54
N GLY A 64 -21.31 2.94 4.23
CA GLY A 64 -22.25 3.78 4.95
C GLY A 64 -23.13 4.59 3.98
N SER A 65 -23.82 3.91 3.06
CA SER A 65 -24.89 4.50 2.27
C SER A 65 -26.25 4.00 2.77
N GLY A 66 -27.07 4.95 3.22
CA GLY A 66 -28.39 4.75 3.82
C GLY A 66 -28.29 4.81 5.35
N ASP A 67 -28.67 5.88 6.03
CA ASP A 67 -29.90 6.64 5.82
C ASP A 67 -29.62 8.15 5.90
N GLU A 68 -30.04 8.89 4.87
CA GLU A 68 -30.31 10.31 5.03
C GLU A 68 -31.51 10.37 5.97
N ASP A 69 -31.28 10.79 7.23
CA ASP A 69 -32.36 11.23 8.09
C ASP A 69 -33.12 12.30 7.30
N GLU A 70 -34.32 11.96 6.84
CA GLU A 70 -35.28 12.93 6.32
C GLU A 70 -35.50 13.92 7.46
N ASP A 71 -34.87 15.09 7.36
CA ASP A 71 -35.25 16.27 8.13
C ASP A 71 -36.72 16.53 7.79
N ASP A 72 -37.62 16.00 8.63
CA ASP A 72 -39.03 16.36 8.65
C ASP A 72 -39.09 17.88 8.88
N ASP A 73 -39.13 18.63 7.78
CA ASP A 73 -39.54 20.02 7.71
C ASP A 73 -41.00 20.11 8.19
N ASP A 74 -41.22 20.03 9.50
CA ASP A 74 -42.43 20.52 10.16
C ASP A 74 -42.42 22.05 10.08
N ASN A 75 -42.75 22.52 8.88
CA ASN A 75 -43.10 23.89 8.58
C ASN A 75 -44.45 24.20 9.23
N ASP A 76 -44.45 24.47 10.54
CA ASP A 76 -45.57 25.11 11.24
C ASP A 76 -45.63 26.61 10.84
N MET A 77 -46.06 26.86 9.60
CA MET A 77 -46.58 28.15 9.17
C MET A 77 -48.09 28.23 9.43
N ASP A 78 -48.41 28.97 10.48
CA ASP A 78 -49.54 29.89 10.68
C ASP A 78 -50.97 29.44 10.34
N SER A 79 -51.87 29.52 11.33
CA SER A 79 -53.18 30.15 11.11
C SER A 79 -53.77 30.73 12.40
N GLU A 80 -54.25 31.96 12.22
CA GLU A 80 -54.80 32.95 13.14
C GLU A 80 -56.04 32.49 13.93
N GLY A 81 -56.31 33.16 15.06
CA GLY A 81 -57.57 33.08 15.81
C GLY A 81 -57.55 33.79 17.17
#